data_AF-A0A0C2DYX2-F1
#
_entry.id   AF-A0A0C2DYX2-F1
#
_cell.length_a   1.000
_cell.length_b   1.000
_cell.length_c   1.000
_cell.angle_alpha   90.00
_cell.angle_beta   90.00
_cell.angle_gamma   90.00
#
_symmetry.space_group_name_H-M   'P 1'
#
loop_
_entity.id
_entity.type
_entity.pdbx_description
1 polymer ?
#
loop_
_entity_poly.entity_id
_entity_poly.type
_entity_poly.pdbx_seq_one_letter_code
_entity_poly.pdbx_strand_id
1 'polypeptide(L)' 'MLTDGERKRYHRAMNKIKWSGVYDELAKIHTEYATSPAAHGGSGFLPWNREYMKRLKSDSEAG' A
#
# COMPACT_ATOMS: atom_id res chain seq x y z
N MET A 1 -10.53 -16.39 5.52
CA MET A 1 -9.43 -16.63 4.56
C MET A 1 -9.99 -16.38 3.15
N LEU A 2 -9.23 -15.78 2.24
CA LEU A 2 -9.76 -15.44 0.90
C LEU A 2 -10.01 -16.70 0.06
N THR A 3 -11.13 -16.70 -0.66
CA THR A 3 -11.39 -17.65 -1.76
C THR A 3 -10.40 -17.45 -2.91
N ASP A 4 -10.28 -18.43 -3.79
CA ASP A 4 -9.44 -18.31 -4.99
C ASP A 4 -9.88 -17.16 -5.90
N GLY A 5 -11.19 -16.91 -5.99
CA GLY A 5 -11.75 -15.80 -6.75
C GLY A 5 -11.33 -14.44 -6.18
N GLU A 6 -11.43 -14.27 -4.86
CA GLU A 6 -11.00 -13.06 -4.17
C GLU A 6 -9.49 -12.84 -4.28
N ARG A 7 -8.70 -13.90 -4.08
CA ARG A 7 -7.24 -13.86 -4.21
C ARG A 7 -6.82 -13.45 -5.63
N LYS A 8 -7.44 -14.03 -6.67
CA LYS A 8 -7.18 -13.67 -8.07
C LYS A 8 -7.54 -12.21 -8.36
N ARG A 9 -8.65 -11.70 -7.81
CA ARG A 9 -9.02 -10.27 -7.97
C ARG A 9 -7.99 -9.37 -7.30
N TYR A 10 -7.58 -9.67 -6.08
CA TYR A 10 -6.55 -8.93 -5.36
C TYR A 10 -5.23 -8.87 -6.15
N HIS A 11 -4.72 -10.02 -6.62
CA HIS A 11 -3.47 -10.03 -7.40
C HIS A 11 -3.56 -9.24 -8.70
N ARG A 12 -4.71 -9.28 -9.40
CA ARG A 12 -4.90 -8.47 -10.61
C ARG A 12 -4.84 -6.97 -10.30
N ALA A 13 -5.51 -6.52 -9.25
CA ALA A 13 -5.48 -5.11 -8.84
C ALA A 13 -4.05 -4.66 -8.48
N MET A 14 -3.34 -5.46 -7.68
CA MET A 14 -1.95 -5.16 -7.29
C MET A 14 -0.99 -5.14 -8.50
N ASN A 15 -1.13 -6.09 -9.43
CA ASN A 15 -0.34 -6.08 -10.65
C ASN A 15 -0.63 -4.85 -11.49
N LYS A 16 -1.89 -4.41 -11.57
CA LYS A 16 -2.27 -3.23 -12.35
C LYS A 16 -1.57 -1.97 -11.85
N ILE A 17 -1.55 -1.72 -10.54
CA ILE A 17 -0.84 -0.58 -9.97
C ILE A 17 0.69 -0.71 -10.04
N LYS A 18 1.21 -1.95 -10.11
CA LYS A 18 2.63 -2.18 -10.39
C LYS A 18 2.99 -1.79 -11.83
N TRP A 19 2.18 -2.20 -12.79
CA TRP A 19 2.40 -1.86 -14.20
C TRP A 19 2.22 -0.37 -14.51
N SER A 20 1.40 0.34 -13.73
CA SER A 20 1.25 1.80 -13.84
C SER A 20 2.37 2.60 -13.16
N GLY A 21 3.27 1.95 -12.40
CA GLY A 21 4.33 2.61 -11.62
C GLY A 21 3.89 3.12 -10.25
N VAL A 22 2.58 3.20 -9.97
CA VAL A 22 2.05 3.69 -8.68
C VAL A 22 2.53 2.85 -7.50
N TYR A 23 2.65 1.54 -7.68
CA TYR A 23 3.22 0.66 -6.64
C TYR A 23 4.63 1.11 -6.23
N ASP A 24 5.46 1.48 -7.20
CA ASP A 24 6.86 1.86 -6.95
C ASP A 24 6.95 3.23 -6.29
N GLU A 25 6.03 4.15 -6.61
CA GLU A 25 5.90 5.43 -5.90
C GLU A 25 5.51 5.22 -4.43
N LEU A 26 4.52 4.36 -4.15
CA LEU A 26 4.12 4.01 -2.79
C LEU A 26 5.27 3.36 -2.02
N ALA A 27 5.97 2.41 -2.65
CA ALA A 27 7.14 1.78 -2.05
C ALA A 27 8.24 2.80 -1.72
N LYS A 28 8.51 3.75 -2.64
CA LYS A 28 9.47 4.83 -2.41
C LYS A 28 9.08 5.70 -1.22
N ILE A 29 7.81 6.13 -1.12
CA ILE A 29 7.32 6.89 0.03
C ILE A 29 7.55 6.13 1.33
N HIS A 30 7.24 4.83 1.36
CA HIS A 30 7.49 4.03 2.55
C HIS A 30 8.98 3.97 2.92
N THR A 31 9.86 3.81 1.93
CA THR A 31 11.32 3.80 2.13
C THR A 31 11.85 5.13 2.67
N GLU A 32 11.36 6.27 2.18
CA GLU A 32 11.78 7.61 2.65
C GLU A 32 11.51 7.83 4.14
N TYR A 33 10.54 7.11 4.72
CA TYR A 33 10.16 7.18 6.13
C TYR A 33 10.59 5.95 6.94
N ALA A 34 11.48 5.10 6.42
CA ALA A 34 11.87 3.83 7.04
C ALA A 34 12.38 3.98 8.49
N THR A 35 13.03 5.10 8.82
CA THR A 35 13.55 5.38 10.17
C THR A 35 12.75 6.46 10.92
N SER A 36 11.64 6.94 10.36
CA SER A 36 10.84 8.00 10.97
C SER A 36 9.99 7.46 12.12
N PRO A 37 10.03 8.05 13.33
CA PRO A 37 9.14 7.72 14.45
C PRO A 37 7.64 7.87 14.11
N ALA A 38 7.33 8.66 13.08
CA ALA A 38 5.97 8.83 12.59
C ALA A 38 5.49 7.61 11.79
N ALA A 39 6.37 6.90 11.08
CA ALA A 39 6.00 5.73 10.30
C ALA A 39 6.32 4.41 11.01
N HIS A 40 7.33 4.39 11.89
CA HIS A 40 7.86 3.20 12.55
C HIS A 40 8.29 3.50 13.98
N GLY A 41 8.10 2.56 14.91
CA GLY A 41 8.70 2.62 16.25
C GLY A 41 8.21 3.72 17.22
N GLY A 42 7.32 4.62 16.79
CA GLY A 42 6.73 5.69 17.61
C GLY A 42 5.20 5.71 17.58
N SER A 43 4.61 6.68 18.30
CA SER A 43 3.15 6.83 18.42
C SER A 43 2.45 7.14 17.09
N GLY A 44 3.19 7.62 16.09
CA GLY A 44 2.68 7.86 14.74
C GLY A 44 2.48 6.58 13.91
N PHE A 45 3.02 5.44 14.33
CA PHE A 45 2.99 4.19 13.56
C PHE A 45 1.59 3.85 13.03
N LEU A 46 0.59 3.83 13.92
CA LEU A 46 -0.78 3.46 13.56
C LEU A 46 -1.46 4.45 12.60
N PRO A 47 -1.49 5.77 12.88
CA PRO A 47 -2.11 6.72 11.96
C PRO A 47 -1.39 6.81 10.61
N TRP A 48 -0.05 6.77 10.58
CA TRP A 48 0.71 6.83 9.33
C TRP A 48 0.43 5.61 8.43
N ASN A 49 0.50 4.40 8.99
CA ASN A 49 0.23 3.18 8.24
C ASN A 49 -1.24 3.08 7.80
N ARG A 50 -2.18 3.64 8.57
CA ARG A 50 -3.59 3.71 8.17
C ARG A 50 -3.77 4.55 6.91
N GLU A 51 -3.15 5.72 6.84
CA GLU A 51 -3.25 6.58 5.66
C GLU A 51 -2.51 5.98 4.45
N TYR A 52 -1.34 5.37 4.68
CA TYR A 52 -0.64 4.60 3.65
C TYR A 52 -1.52 3.50 3.04
N MET A 53 -2.18 2.71 3.88
CA MET A 53 -3.06 1.64 3.42
C MET A 53 -4.34 2.15 2.73
N LYS A 54 -4.88 3.30 3.16
CA LYS A 54 -6.00 3.94 2.45
C LYS A 54 -5.59 4.37 1.04
N ARG A 55 -4.40 4.93 0.88
CA ARG A 55 -3.87 5.32 -0.43
C ARG A 55 -3.67 4.11 -1.34
N LEU A 56 -3.00 3.07 -0.83
CA LEU A 56 -2.79 1.81 -1.56
C LEU A 56 -4.11 1.18 -2.01
N LYS A 57 -5.12 1.17 -1.13
CA LYS A 57 -6.47 0.70 -1.48
C LYS A 57 -7.06 1.53 -2.63
N SER A 58 -7.11 2.86 -2.48
CA SER A 58 -7.69 3.77 -3.47
C SER A 58 -7.04 3.59 -4.84
N ASP A 59 -5.72 3.50 -4.88
CA ASP A 59 -4.97 3.36 -6.14
C ASP A 59 -5.22 1.99 -6.79
N SER A 60 -5.39 0.93 -5.99
CA SER A 60 -5.72 -0.42 -6.49
C SER A 60 -7.15 -0.56 -7.06
N GLU A 61 -8.05 0.35 -6.68
CA GLU A 61 -9.45 0.39 -7.15
C GLU A 61 -9.65 1.35 -8.34
N ALA A 62 -8.80 2.38 -8.47
CA ALA A 62 -8.85 3.36 -9.55
C ALA A 62 -8.18 2.89 -10.86
N GLY A 63 -7.25 1.93 -10.76
CA GLY A 63 -6.63 1.28 -11.90
C GLY A 63 -7.67 0.54 -12.71
#